data_AF-A0AA37NTE5-F1
#
_entry.id   AF-A0AA37NTE5-F1
#
_cell.length_a   1.000
_cell.length_b   1.000
_cell.length_c   1.000
_cell.angle_alpha   90.00
_cell.angle_beta   90.00
_cell.angle_gamma   90.00
#
_symmetry.space_group_name_H-M   'P 1'
#
loop_
_entity.id
_entity.type
_entity.pdbx_description
1 polymer ?
#
loop_
_entity_poly.entity_id
_entity_poly.type
_entity_poly.pdbx_seq_one_letter_code
_entity_poly.pdbx_strand_id
1 'polypeptide(L)'
;MNTTTTALHHIPHRTKPLPPLRVGIGGPVGSGKTTLLEMLCKAMRDKHDLIAITNDIYTKEDQRLLTVSGALPAERILGVETGGCPHTAIREDASINLEAIDRMLAQFPNADVVFIESGGDNLAATFSPELSDLTLYVIDVAAGEKIPRKGGPGITKSDLFVINKTDLAPHVGANLDVMAADTTRMRGTKPFVMTNLKTLQGLDEVVAFIEKKGLLQAA
;
A
#
# COMPACT_ATOMS: atom_id res chain seq x y z
N MET A 1 -29.27 23.87 -20.72
CA MET A 1 -29.02 23.87 -19.27
C MET A 1 -27.70 23.14 -19.06
N ASN A 2 -26.65 23.88 -18.70
CA ASN A 2 -25.33 23.31 -18.39
C ASN A 2 -25.47 22.52 -17.09
N THR A 3 -25.46 21.20 -17.16
CA THR A 3 -25.18 20.35 -16.01
C THR A 3 -23.68 20.37 -15.80
N THR A 4 -23.18 21.39 -15.09
CA THR A 4 -21.90 21.33 -14.40
C THR A 4 -22.05 20.34 -13.26
N THR A 5 -22.01 19.05 -13.61
CA THR A 5 -21.66 18.00 -12.68
C THR A 5 -20.20 18.25 -12.36
N THR A 6 -19.89 18.81 -11.18
CA THR A 6 -18.57 18.65 -10.59
C THR A 6 -18.39 17.15 -10.40
N ALA A 7 -17.79 16.50 -11.40
CA ALA A 7 -17.43 15.10 -11.29
C ALA A 7 -16.37 15.02 -10.20
N LEU A 8 -16.76 14.50 -9.03
CA LEU A 8 -15.81 13.94 -8.09
C LEU A 8 -14.80 13.11 -8.92
N HIS A 9 -13.50 13.37 -8.74
CA HIS A 9 -12.38 12.72 -9.45
C HIS A 9 -12.07 13.19 -10.89
N HIS A 10 -12.44 14.42 -11.29
CA HIS A 10 -11.92 14.98 -12.55
C HIS A 10 -10.42 15.31 -12.43
N ILE A 11 -9.58 14.54 -13.12
CA ILE A 11 -8.15 14.79 -13.25
C ILE A 11 -7.91 15.60 -14.52
N PRO A 12 -7.43 16.86 -14.41
CA PRO A 12 -7.16 17.69 -15.58
C PRO A 12 -6.20 16.99 -16.55
N HIS A 13 -6.46 17.10 -17.85
CA HIS A 13 -5.61 16.54 -18.93
C HIS A 13 -5.47 15.01 -18.94
N ARG A 14 -6.25 14.27 -18.15
CA ARG A 14 -6.29 12.81 -18.25
C ARG A 14 -6.91 12.37 -19.56
N THR A 15 -6.25 11.43 -20.22
CA THR A 15 -6.70 10.81 -21.49
C THR A 15 -7.24 9.40 -21.31
N LYS A 16 -6.95 8.75 -20.18
CA LYS A 16 -7.46 7.42 -19.84
C LYS A 16 -8.90 7.49 -19.30
N PRO A 17 -9.78 6.55 -19.68
CA PRO A 17 -11.21 6.62 -19.35
C PRO A 17 -11.52 6.36 -17.87
N LEU A 18 -10.75 5.49 -17.22
CA LEU A 18 -10.91 5.17 -15.81
C LEU A 18 -10.00 6.05 -14.96
N PRO A 19 -10.38 6.41 -13.70
CA PRO A 19 -9.46 7.04 -12.76
C PRO A 19 -8.29 6.10 -12.41
N PRO A 20 -7.16 6.62 -11.89
CA PRO A 20 -6.10 5.79 -11.36
C PRO A 20 -6.59 4.96 -10.18
N LEU A 21 -6.11 3.72 -10.07
CA LEU A 21 -6.32 2.89 -8.89
C LEU A 21 -5.48 3.44 -7.73
N ARG A 22 -6.10 3.70 -6.57
CA ARG A 22 -5.39 4.10 -5.35
C ARG A 22 -5.20 2.90 -4.44
N VAL A 23 -3.95 2.57 -4.20
CA VAL A 23 -3.55 1.39 -3.42
C VAL A 23 -2.88 1.82 -2.12
N GLY A 24 -3.59 1.68 -1.01
CA GLY A 24 -3.09 1.96 0.32
C GLY A 24 -2.28 0.80 0.90
N ILE A 25 -1.05 1.07 1.32
CA ILE A 25 -0.14 0.10 1.95
C ILE A 25 0.05 0.50 3.42
N GLY A 26 -0.61 -0.23 4.31
CA GLY A 26 -0.59 0.01 5.76
C GLY A 26 0.12 -1.08 6.53
N GLY A 27 0.42 -0.82 7.80
CA GLY A 27 1.05 -1.82 8.69
C GLY A 27 1.95 -1.23 9.77
N PRO A 28 2.45 -2.07 10.69
CA PRO A 28 3.36 -1.66 11.75
C PRO A 28 4.65 -0.99 11.27
N VAL A 29 5.26 -0.25 12.19
CA VAL A 29 6.63 0.26 12.01
C VAL A 29 7.56 -0.93 11.73
N GLY A 30 8.36 -0.82 10.67
CA GLY A 30 9.35 -1.83 10.32
C GLY A 30 8.82 -3.12 9.68
N SER A 31 7.52 -3.25 9.37
CA SER A 31 6.99 -4.49 8.75
C SER A 31 7.45 -4.72 7.30
N GLY A 32 8.01 -3.69 6.66
CA GLY A 32 8.53 -3.74 5.29
C GLY A 32 7.60 -3.14 4.23
N LYS A 33 6.76 -2.17 4.61
CA LYS A 33 5.88 -1.40 3.69
C LYS A 33 6.68 -0.71 2.58
N THR A 34 7.68 0.09 2.92
CA THR A 34 8.59 0.73 1.96
C THR A 34 9.26 -0.27 1.03
N THR A 35 9.71 -1.41 1.56
CA THR A 35 10.31 -2.49 0.74
C THR A 35 9.28 -3.10 -0.20
N LEU A 36 8.04 -3.33 0.24
CA LEU A 36 6.97 -3.82 -0.62
C LEU A 36 6.68 -2.82 -1.74
N LEU A 37 6.54 -1.53 -1.39
CA LEU A 37 6.31 -0.46 -2.35
C LEU A 37 7.45 -0.36 -3.38
N GLU A 38 8.70 -0.43 -2.93
CA GLU A 38 9.87 -0.45 -3.82
C GLU A 38 9.77 -1.60 -4.84
N MET A 39 9.49 -2.81 -4.35
CA MET A 39 9.44 -4.01 -5.19
C MET A 39 8.24 -3.99 -6.14
N LEU A 40 7.08 -3.49 -5.70
CA LEU A 40 5.90 -3.29 -6.55
C LEU A 40 6.20 -2.29 -7.67
N CYS A 41 6.78 -1.13 -7.33
CA CYS A 41 7.17 -0.14 -8.33
C CYS A 41 8.13 -0.74 -9.38
N LYS A 42 9.17 -1.45 -8.94
CA LYS A 42 10.13 -2.08 -9.86
C LYS A 42 9.49 -3.15 -10.75
N ALA A 43 8.57 -3.95 -10.21
CA ALA A 43 7.91 -5.02 -10.95
C ALA A 43 6.82 -4.52 -11.92
N MET A 44 6.18 -3.40 -11.63
CA MET A 44 4.99 -2.93 -12.35
C MET A 44 5.24 -1.75 -13.30
N ARG A 45 6.29 -0.94 -13.09
CA ARG A 45 6.51 0.33 -13.82
C ARG A 45 6.74 0.21 -15.32
N ASP A 46 7.13 -0.97 -15.82
CA ASP A 46 7.35 -1.18 -17.26
C ASP A 46 6.03 -1.41 -18.01
N LYS A 47 4.95 -1.74 -17.29
CA LYS A 47 3.62 -2.02 -17.84
C LYS A 47 2.57 -0.98 -17.47
N HIS A 48 2.73 -0.35 -16.30
CA HIS A 48 1.76 0.58 -15.72
C HIS A 48 2.43 1.90 -15.39
N ASP A 49 1.71 3.01 -15.57
CA ASP A 49 2.16 4.35 -15.19
C ASP A 49 1.92 4.56 -13.68
N LEU A 50 3.00 4.73 -12.91
CA LEU A 50 2.96 4.68 -11.43
C LEU A 50 3.34 6.01 -10.78
N ILE A 51 2.71 6.28 -9.63
CA ILE A 51 3.08 7.31 -8.68
C ILE A 51 3.13 6.69 -7.27
N ALA A 52 4.03 7.17 -6.43
CA ALA A 52 4.12 6.78 -5.02
C ALA A 52 4.02 8.00 -4.10
N ILE A 53 3.19 7.89 -3.07
CA ILE A 53 3.10 8.84 -1.96
C ILE A 53 3.51 8.10 -0.69
N THR A 54 4.48 8.64 0.03
CA THR A 54 4.98 8.06 1.29
C THR A 54 4.67 9.00 2.43
N ASN A 55 4.13 8.45 3.52
CA ASN A 55 3.83 9.23 4.71
C ASN A 55 4.81 8.88 5.83
N ASP A 56 5.37 9.91 6.45
CA ASP A 56 6.11 9.77 7.70
C ASP A 56 5.77 10.95 8.63
N ILE A 57 6.00 10.80 9.92
CA ILE A 57 5.53 11.75 10.92
C ILE A 57 6.37 13.03 10.86
N TYR A 58 7.69 12.88 10.75
CA TYR A 58 8.66 13.98 10.93
C TYR A 58 9.75 14.04 9.86
N THR A 59 9.74 13.13 8.89
CA THR A 59 10.82 13.04 7.90
C THR A 59 10.29 12.73 6.49
N LYS A 60 11.20 12.69 5.51
CA LYS A 60 10.94 12.19 4.16
C LYS A 60 11.83 10.99 3.83
N GLU A 61 12.15 10.20 4.84
CA GLU A 61 13.11 9.11 4.70
C GLU A 61 12.64 8.05 3.71
N ASP A 62 11.36 7.66 3.76
CA ASP A 62 10.80 6.69 2.82
C ASP A 62 10.79 7.21 1.37
N GLN A 63 10.48 8.50 1.14
CA GLN A 63 10.63 9.13 -0.19
C GLN A 63 12.09 9.03 -0.67
N ARG A 64 13.06 9.34 0.21
CA ARG A 64 14.49 9.28 -0.10
C ARG A 64 14.90 7.85 -0.45
N LEU A 65 14.46 6.86 0.33
CA LEU A 65 14.77 5.44 0.11
C LEU A 65 14.25 4.96 -1.25
N LEU A 66 12.99 5.25 -1.58
CA LEU A 66 12.42 4.88 -2.88
C LEU A 66 13.12 5.58 -4.06
N THR A 67 13.55 6.83 -3.87
CA THR A 67 14.28 7.57 -4.90
C THR A 67 15.67 6.98 -5.13
N VAL A 68 16.43 6.74 -4.06
CA VAL A 68 17.81 6.21 -4.12
C VAL A 68 17.84 4.78 -4.63
N SER A 69 16.85 3.96 -4.26
CA SER A 69 16.76 2.57 -4.76
C SER A 69 16.34 2.49 -6.22
N GLY A 70 15.95 3.63 -6.81
CA GLY A 70 15.44 3.71 -8.18
C GLY A 70 14.13 2.95 -8.33
N ALA A 71 13.20 3.07 -7.35
CA ALA A 71 11.87 2.48 -7.45
C ALA A 71 11.10 3.10 -8.64
N LEU A 72 11.07 4.43 -8.69
CA LEU A 72 10.53 5.27 -9.76
C LEU A 72 11.45 6.49 -9.97
N PRO A 73 11.31 7.23 -11.09
CA PRO A 73 11.86 8.58 -11.20
C PRO A 73 11.46 9.46 -10.00
N ALA A 74 12.38 10.31 -9.54
CA ALA A 74 12.22 11.08 -8.29
C ALA A 74 10.96 11.95 -8.29
N GLU A 75 10.63 12.54 -9.44
CA GLU A 75 9.44 13.37 -9.64
C GLU A 75 8.11 12.63 -9.47
N ARG A 76 8.13 11.28 -9.50
CA ARG A 76 6.95 10.41 -9.31
C ARG A 76 6.79 9.92 -7.87
N ILE A 77 7.67 10.37 -6.96
CA ILE A 77 7.66 9.97 -5.55
C ILE A 77 7.52 11.22 -4.69
N LEU A 78 6.44 11.32 -3.92
CA LEU A 78 6.16 12.45 -3.04
C LEU A 78 6.10 12.02 -1.57
N GLY A 79 6.93 12.65 -0.73
CA GLY A 79 6.90 12.47 0.71
C GLY A 79 6.01 13.51 1.39
N VAL A 80 5.07 13.02 2.20
CA VAL A 80 4.14 13.79 3.03
C VAL A 80 4.53 13.65 4.50
N GLU A 81 4.82 14.78 5.15
CA GLU A 81 5.06 14.85 6.59
C GLU A 81 3.73 15.10 7.31
N THR A 82 3.28 14.15 8.12
CA THR A 82 1.92 14.20 8.69
C THR A 82 1.81 15.00 9.98
N GLY A 83 2.91 15.23 10.70
CA GLY A 83 2.93 16.00 11.95
C GLY A 83 2.20 15.36 13.14
N GLY A 84 1.72 14.11 13.02
CA GLY A 84 0.92 13.41 14.04
C GLY A 84 0.70 11.92 13.72
N CYS A 85 -0.26 11.28 14.42
CA CYS A 85 -0.54 9.84 14.26
C CYS A 85 -0.82 9.47 12.79
N PRO A 86 -0.15 8.44 12.23
CA PRO A 86 -0.31 8.07 10.83
C PRO A 86 -1.76 7.75 10.43
N HIS A 87 -2.54 7.09 11.30
CA HIS A 87 -3.94 6.77 11.02
C HIS A 87 -4.80 8.02 10.73
N THR A 88 -4.51 9.16 11.35
CA THR A 88 -5.23 10.41 11.10
C THR A 88 -5.10 10.80 9.64
N ALA A 89 -3.87 10.82 9.12
CA ALA A 89 -3.58 11.25 7.76
C ALA A 89 -4.12 10.31 6.68
N ILE A 90 -4.48 9.08 7.02
CA ILE A 90 -5.01 8.09 6.07
C ILE A 90 -6.49 7.76 6.27
N ARG A 91 -7.12 8.21 7.38
CA ARG A 91 -8.49 7.85 7.74
C ARG A 91 -9.33 9.01 8.25
N GLU A 92 -8.97 9.59 9.39
CA GLU A 92 -9.81 10.62 10.02
C GLU A 92 -9.76 11.96 9.29
N ASP A 93 -8.59 12.33 8.79
CA ASP A 93 -8.37 13.52 7.97
C ASP A 93 -7.37 13.17 6.85
N ALA A 94 -7.91 12.64 5.76
CA ALA A 94 -7.12 12.27 4.59
C ALA A 94 -6.74 13.47 3.69
N SER A 95 -7.08 14.71 4.08
CA SER A 95 -6.97 15.88 3.22
C SER A 95 -5.56 16.12 2.70
N ILE A 96 -4.53 15.90 3.53
CA ILE A 96 -3.13 16.08 3.14
C ILE A 96 -2.69 15.06 2.07
N ASN A 97 -3.22 13.83 2.14
CA ASN A 97 -2.93 12.82 1.12
C ASN A 97 -3.74 13.06 -0.15
N LEU A 98 -5.00 13.50 -0.02
CA LEU A 98 -5.84 13.84 -1.17
C LEU A 98 -5.24 15.01 -1.96
N GLU A 99 -4.75 16.06 -1.27
CA GLU A 99 -4.03 17.18 -1.92
C GLU A 99 -2.75 16.70 -2.61
N ALA A 100 -1.96 15.83 -1.95
CA ALA A 100 -0.77 15.25 -2.53
C ALA A 100 -1.08 14.44 -3.80
N ILE A 101 -2.16 13.66 -3.79
CA ILE A 101 -2.67 12.92 -4.96
C ILE A 101 -3.03 13.89 -6.09
N ASP A 102 -3.83 14.91 -5.80
CA ASP A 102 -4.28 15.89 -6.80
C ASP A 102 -3.09 16.61 -7.44
N ARG A 103 -2.10 17.04 -6.64
CA ARG A 103 -0.87 17.67 -7.13
C ARG A 103 -0.05 16.76 -8.03
N MET A 104 0.05 15.48 -7.68
CA MET A 104 0.79 14.50 -8.47
C MET A 104 0.05 14.16 -9.77
N LEU A 105 -1.28 14.02 -9.73
CA LEU A 105 -2.09 13.75 -10.90
C LEU A 105 -2.22 14.96 -11.84
N ALA A 106 -2.04 16.19 -11.36
CA ALA A 106 -1.88 17.34 -12.24
C ALA A 106 -0.62 17.25 -13.11
N GLN A 107 0.46 16.64 -12.59
CA GLN A 107 1.73 16.46 -13.30
C GLN A 107 1.76 15.16 -14.12
N PHE A 108 1.14 14.10 -13.62
CA PHE A 108 1.10 12.77 -14.23
C PHE A 108 -0.36 12.30 -14.41
N PRO A 109 -1.14 12.98 -15.27
CA PRO A 109 -2.58 12.79 -15.36
C PRO A 109 -3.01 11.42 -15.87
N ASN A 110 -2.10 10.66 -16.48
CA ASN A 110 -2.34 9.34 -17.04
C ASN A 110 -1.79 8.19 -16.17
N ALA A 111 -1.43 8.44 -14.91
CA ALA A 111 -1.08 7.36 -13.99
C ALA A 111 -2.20 6.30 -13.94
N ASP A 112 -1.79 5.04 -13.92
CA ASP A 112 -2.66 3.87 -13.74
C ASP A 112 -2.86 3.58 -12.26
N VAL A 113 -1.79 3.73 -11.46
CA VAL A 113 -1.80 3.42 -10.03
C VAL A 113 -1.14 4.53 -9.24
N VAL A 114 -1.78 4.93 -8.16
CA VAL A 114 -1.18 5.75 -7.10
C VAL A 114 -1.05 4.88 -5.85
N PHE A 115 0.19 4.57 -5.48
CA PHE A 115 0.46 3.91 -4.21
C PHE A 115 0.52 4.95 -3.08
N ILE A 116 -0.09 4.63 -1.94
CA ILE A 116 -0.02 5.45 -0.73
C ILE A 116 0.49 4.57 0.40
N GLU A 117 1.75 4.78 0.81
CA GLU A 117 2.29 4.16 2.02
C GLU A 117 1.91 4.98 3.26
N SER A 118 1.30 4.32 4.25
CA SER A 118 1.09 4.96 5.55
C SER A 118 2.39 5.05 6.35
N GLY A 119 2.48 6.00 7.28
CA GLY A 119 3.41 5.89 8.38
C GLY A 119 3.18 4.59 9.17
N GLY A 120 4.20 4.10 9.87
CA GLY A 120 4.05 2.88 10.66
C GLY A 120 3.11 3.07 11.85
N ASP A 121 2.10 2.21 11.99
CA ASP A 121 1.05 2.36 13.00
C ASP A 121 0.62 1.01 13.62
N ASN A 122 -0.22 1.04 14.64
CA ASN A 122 -0.71 -0.13 15.34
C ASN A 122 -1.74 -0.95 14.51
N LEU A 123 -2.15 -2.10 15.05
CA LEU A 123 -3.04 -3.07 14.38
C LEU A 123 -4.46 -2.55 14.05
N ALA A 124 -4.83 -1.37 14.57
CA ALA A 124 -6.12 -0.73 14.33
C ALA A 124 -6.14 0.22 13.13
N ALA A 125 -4.99 0.51 12.52
CA ALA A 125 -4.91 1.44 11.39
C ALA A 125 -5.50 0.83 10.10
N THR A 126 -6.32 1.61 9.41
CA THR A 126 -6.90 1.31 8.10
C THR A 126 -7.04 2.57 7.29
N PHE A 127 -7.03 2.47 5.97
CA PHE A 127 -7.31 3.60 5.08
C PHE A 127 -8.81 3.92 5.07
N SER A 128 -9.14 5.20 4.90
CA SER A 128 -10.47 5.63 4.49
C SER A 128 -10.75 5.14 3.06
N PRO A 129 -11.98 4.67 2.75
CA PRO A 129 -12.41 4.42 1.37
C PRO A 129 -12.33 5.65 0.47
N GLU A 130 -12.32 6.86 1.05
CA GLU A 130 -12.12 8.10 0.28
C GLU A 130 -10.69 8.20 -0.26
N LEU A 131 -9.70 7.63 0.43
CA LEU A 131 -8.29 7.72 0.06
C LEU A 131 -7.81 6.52 -0.76
N SER A 132 -8.33 5.32 -0.48
CA SER A 132 -7.82 4.07 -1.05
C SER A 132 -8.94 3.19 -1.59
N ASP A 133 -8.78 2.74 -2.84
CA ASP A 133 -9.70 1.82 -3.50
C ASP A 133 -9.38 0.35 -3.17
N LEU A 134 -8.09 0.04 -2.95
CA LEU A 134 -7.60 -1.28 -2.60
C LEU A 134 -6.59 -1.19 -1.45
N THR A 135 -6.75 -2.00 -0.41
CA THR A 135 -5.92 -1.94 0.80
C THR A 135 -5.05 -3.18 1.01
N LEU A 136 -3.74 -2.95 1.15
CA LEU A 136 -2.75 -3.94 1.53
C LEU A 136 -2.32 -3.67 2.98
N TYR A 137 -2.30 -4.71 3.81
CA TYR A 137 -1.84 -4.58 5.19
C TYR A 137 -0.68 -5.53 5.48
N VAL A 138 0.48 -4.96 5.82
CA VAL A 138 1.75 -5.67 5.95
C VAL A 138 2.13 -5.83 7.42
N ILE A 139 2.30 -7.07 7.87
CA ILE A 139 3.00 -7.40 9.12
C ILE A 139 4.30 -8.15 8.77
N ASP A 140 5.16 -8.38 9.74
CA ASP A 140 6.31 -9.26 9.57
C ASP A 140 6.40 -10.35 10.65
N VAL A 141 7.05 -11.46 10.29
CA VAL A 141 7.22 -12.62 11.17
C VAL A 141 7.99 -12.27 12.44
N ALA A 142 8.94 -11.33 12.37
CA ALA A 142 9.75 -10.94 13.53
C ALA A 142 8.95 -10.21 14.62
N ALA A 143 7.77 -9.68 14.31
CA ALA A 143 6.83 -9.14 15.31
C ALA A 143 6.17 -10.24 16.17
N GLY A 144 6.33 -11.50 15.77
CA GLY A 144 5.99 -12.70 16.52
C GLY A 144 4.81 -13.49 15.95
N GLU A 145 4.85 -14.81 16.12
CA GLU A 145 3.87 -15.76 15.58
C GLU A 145 2.41 -15.43 15.91
N LYS A 146 2.17 -14.83 17.09
CA LYS A 146 0.83 -14.49 17.59
C LYS A 146 0.16 -13.29 16.91
N ILE A 147 0.85 -12.53 16.05
CA ILE A 147 0.31 -11.29 15.49
C ILE A 147 -1.01 -11.52 14.73
N PRO A 148 -1.16 -12.53 13.84
CA PRO A 148 -2.45 -12.83 13.24
C PRO A 148 -3.59 -12.99 14.27
N ARG A 149 -3.34 -13.68 15.39
CA ARG A 149 -4.33 -13.90 16.46
C ARG A 149 -4.75 -12.63 17.19
N LYS A 150 -3.91 -11.59 17.21
CA LYS A 150 -4.26 -10.30 17.81
C LYS A 150 -5.35 -9.56 17.02
N GLY A 151 -5.58 -9.93 15.76
CA GLY A 151 -6.65 -9.39 14.94
C GLY A 151 -6.44 -7.90 14.62
N GLY A 152 -7.55 -7.16 14.57
CA GLY A 152 -7.59 -5.79 14.10
C GLY A 152 -8.05 -5.69 12.64
N PRO A 153 -8.59 -4.53 12.24
CA PRO A 153 -9.17 -4.33 10.92
C PRO A 153 -8.15 -4.47 9.79
N GLY A 154 -6.88 -4.13 10.00
CA GLY A 154 -5.81 -4.41 9.03
C GLY A 154 -5.63 -5.91 8.76
N ILE A 155 -5.63 -6.73 9.80
CA ILE A 155 -5.48 -8.20 9.68
C ILE A 155 -6.75 -8.85 9.15
N THR A 156 -7.93 -8.39 9.55
CA THR A 156 -9.20 -9.09 9.29
C THR A 156 -9.96 -8.57 8.06
N LYS A 157 -9.77 -7.30 7.69
CA LYS A 157 -10.61 -6.62 6.69
C LYS A 157 -9.87 -6.13 5.45
N SER A 158 -8.55 -5.92 5.50
CA SER A 158 -7.76 -5.54 4.31
C SER A 158 -8.06 -6.43 3.11
N ASP A 159 -7.98 -5.86 1.92
CA ASP A 159 -8.24 -6.60 0.68
C ASP A 159 -7.18 -7.68 0.47
N LEU A 160 -5.92 -7.35 0.77
CA LEU A 160 -4.82 -8.30 0.87
C LEU A 160 -4.03 -8.11 2.17
N PHE A 161 -3.77 -9.22 2.85
CA PHE A 161 -2.88 -9.24 4.01
C PHE A 161 -1.53 -9.85 3.63
N VAL A 162 -0.44 -9.20 4.03
CA VAL A 162 0.91 -9.64 3.71
C VAL A 162 1.65 -9.96 5.00
N ILE A 163 2.22 -11.15 5.07
CA ILE A 163 3.09 -11.60 6.17
C ILE A 163 4.52 -11.67 5.64
N ASN A 164 5.29 -10.62 5.88
CA ASN A 164 6.63 -10.45 5.32
C ASN A 164 7.72 -11.04 6.22
N LYS A 165 8.93 -11.14 5.67
CA LYS A 165 10.17 -11.60 6.34
C LYS A 165 10.07 -13.04 6.84
N THR A 166 9.49 -13.92 6.02
CA THR A 166 9.39 -15.36 6.32
C THR A 166 10.75 -16.02 6.60
N ASP A 167 11.83 -15.47 6.03
CA ASP A 167 13.22 -15.86 6.31
C ASP A 167 13.62 -15.71 7.78
N LEU A 168 12.96 -14.82 8.53
CA LEU A 168 13.28 -14.57 9.93
C LEU A 168 12.62 -15.55 10.91
N ALA A 169 11.71 -16.41 10.46
CA ALA A 169 10.97 -17.33 11.33
C ALA A 169 11.87 -18.17 12.26
N PRO A 170 12.98 -18.79 11.79
CA PRO A 170 13.87 -19.59 12.63
C PRO A 170 14.59 -18.76 13.70
N HIS A 171 14.76 -17.46 13.48
CA HIS A 171 15.51 -16.57 14.37
C HIS A 171 14.66 -16.00 15.51
N VAL A 172 13.33 -16.02 15.37
CA VAL A 172 12.39 -15.50 16.38
C VAL A 172 11.49 -16.58 16.98
N GLY A 173 11.71 -17.85 16.61
CA GLY A 173 10.93 -18.99 17.09
C GLY A 173 9.48 -18.97 16.62
N ALA A 174 9.22 -18.46 15.42
CA ALA A 174 7.87 -18.45 14.83
C ALA A 174 7.67 -19.65 13.90
N ASN A 175 6.51 -20.30 13.98
CA ASN A 175 6.11 -21.32 13.03
C ASN A 175 5.19 -20.74 11.95
N LEU A 176 5.63 -20.80 10.68
CA LEU A 176 4.88 -20.27 9.56
C LEU A 176 3.54 -21.00 9.34
N ASP A 177 3.47 -22.31 9.57
CA ASP A 177 2.22 -23.07 9.44
C ASP A 177 1.18 -22.62 10.48
N VAL A 178 1.63 -22.31 11.70
CA VAL A 178 0.76 -21.75 12.75
C VAL A 178 0.27 -20.36 12.36
N MET A 179 1.16 -19.50 11.86
CA MET A 179 0.77 -18.17 11.37
C MET A 179 -0.25 -18.26 10.21
N ALA A 180 -0.07 -19.21 9.28
CA ALA A 180 -0.97 -19.44 8.16
C ALA A 180 -2.35 -19.92 8.64
N ALA A 181 -2.39 -20.88 9.57
CA ALA A 181 -3.62 -21.40 10.16
C ALA A 181 -4.39 -20.31 10.92
N ASP A 182 -3.69 -19.50 11.71
CA ASP A 182 -4.31 -18.39 12.45
C ASP A 182 -4.82 -17.30 11.51
N THR A 183 -4.05 -16.98 10.47
CA THR A 183 -4.46 -15.99 9.46
C THR A 183 -5.72 -16.44 8.74
N THR A 184 -5.77 -17.71 8.34
CA THR A 184 -6.96 -18.31 7.72
C THR A 184 -8.18 -18.22 8.64
N ARG A 185 -8.01 -18.54 9.94
CA ARG A 185 -9.08 -18.42 10.94
C ARG A 185 -9.58 -16.98 11.09
N MET A 186 -8.67 -16.00 11.07
CA MET A 186 -9.01 -14.59 11.30
C MET A 186 -9.58 -13.89 10.06
N ARG A 187 -9.26 -14.38 8.85
CA ARG A 187 -9.64 -13.77 7.57
C ARG A 187 -10.75 -14.50 6.82
N GLY A 188 -11.05 -15.74 7.18
CA GLY A 188 -11.99 -16.58 6.43
C GLY A 188 -11.49 -16.78 5.00
N THR A 189 -12.24 -16.30 4.01
CA THR A 189 -11.91 -16.43 2.58
C THR A 189 -11.09 -15.25 2.03
N LYS A 190 -10.82 -14.20 2.82
CA LYS A 190 -10.02 -13.07 2.36
C LYS A 190 -8.55 -13.49 2.17
N PRO A 191 -7.91 -13.12 1.05
CA PRO A 191 -6.59 -13.64 0.69
C PRO A 191 -5.50 -13.06 1.59
N PHE A 192 -4.42 -13.83 1.73
CA PHE A 192 -3.16 -13.36 2.30
C PHE A 192 -2.00 -13.99 1.54
N VAL A 193 -0.84 -13.34 1.57
CA VAL A 193 0.40 -13.84 0.96
C VAL A 193 1.53 -13.76 1.98
N MET A 194 2.29 -14.85 2.08
CA MET A 194 3.54 -14.88 2.84
C MET A 194 4.69 -14.48 1.93
N THR A 195 5.50 -13.51 2.34
CA THR A 195 6.55 -12.95 1.48
C THR A 195 7.93 -13.02 2.11
N ASN A 196 8.94 -13.10 1.24
CA ASN A 196 10.30 -12.70 1.54
C ASN A 196 10.73 -11.71 0.46
N LEU A 197 10.58 -10.42 0.75
CA LEU A 197 10.86 -9.37 -0.23
C LEU A 197 12.36 -9.21 -0.54
N LYS A 198 13.28 -9.81 0.24
CA LYS A 198 14.70 -9.86 -0.12
C LYS A 198 14.98 -10.81 -1.28
N THR A 199 14.21 -11.89 -1.37
CA THR A 199 14.32 -12.91 -2.44
C THR A 199 13.19 -12.80 -3.45
N LEU A 200 12.33 -11.79 -3.31
CA LEU A 200 11.12 -11.55 -4.11
C LEU A 200 10.05 -12.65 -4.01
N GLN A 201 10.17 -13.58 -3.06
CA GLN A 201 9.20 -14.64 -2.89
C GLN A 201 7.83 -14.07 -2.50
N GLY A 202 6.79 -14.48 -3.23
CA GLY A 202 5.41 -14.05 -3.05
C GLY A 202 5.11 -12.66 -3.61
N LEU A 203 6.09 -11.92 -4.14
CA LEU A 203 5.86 -10.61 -4.73
C LEU A 203 4.95 -10.69 -5.97
N ASP A 204 5.15 -11.71 -6.80
CA ASP A 204 4.34 -11.99 -7.99
C ASP A 204 2.87 -12.23 -7.66
N GLU A 205 2.58 -12.93 -6.56
CA GLU A 205 1.22 -13.10 -6.05
C GLU A 205 0.59 -11.77 -5.62
N VAL A 206 1.37 -10.87 -4.99
CA VAL A 206 0.89 -9.52 -4.62
C VAL A 206 0.60 -8.68 -5.87
N VAL A 207 1.50 -8.70 -6.87
CA VAL A 207 1.30 -7.99 -8.14
C VAL A 207 0.05 -8.51 -8.86
N ALA A 208 -0.08 -9.83 -9.00
CA ALA A 208 -1.23 -10.45 -9.64
C ALA A 208 -2.54 -10.12 -8.91
N PHE A 209 -2.51 -10.05 -7.58
CA PHE A 209 -3.66 -9.61 -6.80
C PHE A 209 -4.05 -8.16 -7.13
N ILE A 210 -3.10 -7.22 -7.14
CA ILE A 210 -3.35 -5.81 -7.46
C ILE A 210 -3.90 -5.67 -8.88
N GLU A 211 -3.27 -6.32 -9.86
CA GLU A 211 -3.71 -6.24 -11.25
C GLU A 211 -5.13 -6.79 -11.45
N LYS A 212 -5.43 -7.94 -10.82
CA LYS A 212 -6.75 -8.57 -10.93
C LYS A 212 -7.84 -7.80 -10.19
N LYS A 213 -7.58 -7.35 -8.95
CA LYS A 213 -8.57 -6.63 -8.14
C LYS A 213 -8.73 -5.18 -8.55
N GLY A 214 -7.66 -4.58 -9.05
CA GLY A 214 -7.64 -3.23 -9.60
C GLY A 214 -8.08 -3.11 -11.05
N LEU A 215 -8.40 -4.23 -11.71
CA LEU A 215 -8.84 -4.28 -13.12
C LEU A 215 -7.83 -3.61 -14.07
N LEU A 216 -6.53 -3.78 -13.81
CA LEU A 216 -5.45 -3.16 -14.60
C LEU A 216 -5.10 -3.94 -15.87
N GLN A 217 -5.59 -5.17 -16.00
CA GLN A 217 -5.49 -5.96 -17.23
C GLN A 217 -6.80 -5.80 -18.00
N ALA A 218 -6.72 -5.47 -19.29
CA ALA A 218 -7.88 -5.50 -20.17
C ALA A 218 -8.44 -6.94 -20.20
N ALA A 219 -9.77 -7.06 -20.11
CA ALA A 219 -10.48 -8.32 -20.33
C ALA A 219 -10.26 -8.83 -21.77
#